data_AF-A0AAV5TM59-F1
#
_entry.id   AF-A0AAV5TM59-F1
#
_cell.length_a   1.000
_cell.length_b   1.000
_cell.length_c   1.000
_cell.angle_alpha   90.00
_cell.angle_beta   90.00
_cell.angle_gamma   90.00
#
_symmetry.space_group_name_H-M   'P 1'
#
loop_
_entity.id
_entity.type
_entity.pdbx_description
1 polymer ?
#
loop_
_entity_poly.entity_id
_entity_poly.type
_entity_poly.pdbx_seq_one_letter_code
_entity_poly.pdbx_strand_id
1 'polypeptide(L)'
;FISLFVSSSFPMDFSFIIAAFLPLILASILLIISLLLLIGVHKDHRLRDLYLVFSAKFIVDGFTSVLVITVGGLIFADQWSNPAVPLISTMTFLSQNTLLLCESFDWWTATFKPVHFHHASQMKRIIPYALGCGTVVISFFVLLALQIQIGFPMAWVGEEIITTISFIIVLIALITMLLILRNNPDSSYSQQITMHATACAILSLAPMAVVTVFSWLSSQEIVRLDQLLYTRQFALFSVLLHALLHSLNFLSRHSDIQTSISRLLHPFCFFRNC
;
A
#
# COMPACT_ATOMS: atom_id res chain seq x y z
N PHE A 1 -31.16 21.08 3.18
CA PHE A 1 -30.93 19.68 3.60
C PHE A 1 -29.45 19.32 3.78
N ILE A 2 -28.50 20.17 3.36
CA ILE A 2 -27.07 20.05 3.69
C ILE A 2 -26.68 21.30 4.49
N SER A 3 -27.06 21.36 5.77
CA SER A 3 -26.62 22.43 6.68
C SER A 3 -26.79 22.04 8.16
N LEU A 4 -26.79 20.74 8.49
CA LEU A 4 -27.14 20.24 9.83
C LEU A 4 -26.01 19.46 10.52
N PHE A 5 -24.75 19.75 10.20
CA PHE A 5 -23.60 19.19 10.91
C PHE A 5 -22.59 20.27 11.29
N VAL A 6 -23.06 21.33 11.96
CA VAL A 6 -22.17 22.26 12.66
C VAL A 6 -22.63 22.44 14.10
N SER A 7 -21.69 22.20 14.99
CA SER A 7 -21.69 22.39 16.45
C SER A 7 -22.39 21.33 17.30
N SER A 8 -21.58 20.40 17.78
CA SER A 8 -21.52 20.08 19.22
C SER A 8 -20.17 19.44 19.48
N SER A 9 -19.53 19.86 20.57
CA SER A 9 -18.30 19.29 21.10
C SER A 9 -18.48 17.80 21.38
N PHE A 10 -18.04 16.96 20.44
CA PHE A 10 -17.96 15.51 20.61
C PHE A 10 -16.58 15.14 21.21
N PRO A 11 -16.52 14.15 22.12
CA PRO A 11 -15.26 13.72 22.74
C PRO A 11 -14.46 12.90 21.71
N MET A 12 -13.27 13.38 21.31
CA MET A 12 -12.53 12.87 20.12
C MET A 12 -13.45 12.73 18.89
N ASP A 13 -13.47 13.75 18.04
CA ASP A 13 -14.26 13.75 16.80
C ASP A 13 -14.13 12.40 16.08
N PHE A 14 -15.25 11.72 15.82
CA PHE A 14 -15.31 10.43 15.14
C PHE A 14 -14.47 10.40 13.84
N SER A 15 -14.38 11.56 13.18
CA SER A 15 -13.52 11.85 12.04
C SER A 15 -12.02 11.61 12.31
N PHE A 16 -11.53 11.99 13.50
CA PHE A 16 -10.15 11.80 13.94
C PHE A 16 -9.82 10.32 14.16
N ILE A 17 -10.75 9.56 14.75
CA ILE A 17 -10.60 8.11 14.94
C ILE A 17 -10.46 7.40 13.58
N ILE A 18 -11.33 7.74 12.62
CA ILE A 18 -11.30 7.14 11.29
C ILE A 18 -10.06 7.57 10.51
N ALA A 19 -9.65 8.83 10.63
CA ALA A 19 -8.61 9.39 9.80
C ALA A 19 -7.17 9.21 10.33
N ALA A 20 -6.99 8.93 11.62
CA ALA A 20 -5.65 8.78 12.20
C ALA A 20 -5.47 7.42 12.89
N PHE A 21 -6.41 7.06 13.77
CA PHE A 21 -6.25 5.88 14.62
C PHE A 21 -6.37 4.57 13.84
N LEU A 22 -7.35 4.45 12.94
CA LEU A 22 -7.51 3.25 12.11
C LEU A 22 -6.31 3.01 11.16
N PRO A 23 -5.85 3.99 10.34
CA PRO A 23 -4.64 3.85 9.55
C PRO A 23 -3.42 3.47 10.39
N LEU A 24 -3.25 4.07 11.58
CA LEU A 24 -2.13 3.79 12.47
C LEU A 24 -2.10 2.34 12.95
N ILE A 25 -3.24 1.81 13.42
CA ILE A 25 -3.34 0.40 13.85
C ILE A 25 -3.00 -0.51 12.67
N LEU A 26 -3.59 -0.23 11.50
CA LEU A 26 -3.44 -1.07 10.34
C LEU A 26 -2.00 -1.09 9.82
N ALA A 27 -1.34 0.08 9.80
CA ALA A 27 0.07 0.21 9.49
C ALA A 27 0.95 -0.54 10.50
N SER A 28 0.62 -0.47 11.80
CA SER A 28 1.37 -1.19 12.84
C SER A 28 1.28 -2.71 12.66
N ILE A 29 0.08 -3.23 12.37
CA ILE A 29 -0.14 -4.65 12.10
C ILE A 29 0.59 -5.06 10.82
N LEU A 30 0.46 -4.27 9.75
CA LEU A 30 1.13 -4.53 8.47
C LEU A 30 2.64 -4.56 8.65
N LEU A 31 3.23 -3.60 9.39
CA LEU A 31 4.66 -3.58 9.69
C LEU A 31 5.12 -4.87 10.36
N ILE A 32 4.41 -5.32 11.39
CA ILE A 32 4.75 -6.55 12.12
C ILE A 32 4.69 -7.76 11.16
N ILE A 33 3.62 -7.89 10.39
CA ILE A 33 3.44 -9.02 9.47
C ILE A 33 4.50 -9.00 8.36
N SER A 34 4.76 -7.85 7.75
CA SER A 34 5.76 -7.69 6.70
C SER A 34 7.16 -8.02 7.21
N LEU A 35 7.52 -7.62 8.44
CA LEU A 35 8.78 -8.00 9.07
C LEU A 35 8.86 -9.51 9.34
N LEU A 36 7.81 -10.12 9.87
CA LEU A 36 7.76 -11.57 10.11
C LEU A 36 7.91 -12.37 8.80
N LEU A 37 7.21 -11.94 7.74
CA LEU A 37 7.31 -12.54 6.41
C LEU A 37 8.71 -12.37 5.83
N LEU A 38 9.29 -11.18 5.91
CA LEU A 38 10.62 -10.89 5.39
C LEU A 38 11.69 -11.74 6.09
N ILE A 39 11.66 -11.80 7.43
CA ILE A 39 12.56 -12.65 8.22
C ILE A 39 12.32 -14.12 7.90
N GLY A 40 11.05 -14.53 7.83
CA GLY A 40 10.66 -15.91 7.52
C GLY A 40 11.21 -16.41 6.19
N VAL A 41 11.17 -15.57 5.15
CA VAL A 41 11.76 -15.85 3.82
C VAL A 41 13.28 -15.93 3.87
N HIS A 42 13.94 -15.02 4.60
CA HIS A 42 15.41 -14.94 4.60
C HIS A 42 16.11 -15.90 5.56
N LYS A 43 15.39 -16.46 6.53
CA LYS A 43 15.94 -17.38 7.53
C LYS A 43 16.36 -18.73 6.95
N ASP A 44 15.70 -19.18 5.88
CA ASP A 44 15.97 -20.47 5.24
C ASP A 44 16.35 -20.27 3.77
N HIS A 45 17.48 -20.85 3.35
CA HIS A 45 17.96 -20.77 1.96
C HIS A 45 16.91 -21.27 0.97
N ARG A 46 16.19 -22.34 1.33
CA ARG A 46 15.17 -22.93 0.45
C ARG A 46 14.00 -21.98 0.24
N LEU A 47 13.52 -21.34 1.32
CA LEU A 47 12.41 -20.37 1.26
C LEU A 47 12.83 -19.12 0.50
N ARG A 48 14.08 -18.69 0.67
CA ARG A 48 14.66 -17.60 -0.10
C ARG A 48 14.60 -17.89 -1.60
N ASP A 49 15.01 -19.07 -2.05
CA ASP A 49 14.98 -19.41 -3.48
C ASP A 49 13.55 -19.46 -4.07
N LEU A 50 12.55 -19.77 -3.24
CA LEU A 50 11.15 -19.85 -3.64
C LEU A 50 10.46 -18.48 -3.66
N TYR A 51 10.69 -17.65 -2.64
CA TYR A 51 9.88 -16.46 -2.36
C TYR A 51 10.67 -15.15 -2.41
N LEU A 52 11.92 -15.14 -2.91
CA LEU A 52 12.72 -13.91 -2.98
C LEU A 52 11.99 -12.75 -3.66
N VAL A 53 11.22 -13.03 -4.73
CA VAL A 53 10.43 -12.02 -5.46
C VAL A 53 9.47 -11.26 -4.54
N PHE A 54 8.87 -11.93 -3.56
CA PHE A 54 7.97 -11.30 -2.59
C PHE A 54 8.68 -10.44 -1.54
N SER A 55 10.00 -10.56 -1.41
CA SER A 55 10.78 -9.75 -0.45
C SER A 55 10.69 -8.26 -0.76
N ALA A 56 10.70 -7.88 -2.04
CA ALA A 56 10.54 -6.49 -2.46
C ALA A 56 9.20 -5.91 -1.98
N LYS A 57 8.12 -6.71 -2.05
CA LYS A 57 6.80 -6.35 -1.54
C LYS A 57 6.86 -6.11 -0.03
N PHE A 58 7.38 -7.06 0.75
CA PHE A 58 7.42 -6.93 2.21
C PHE A 58 8.26 -5.74 2.69
N ILE A 59 9.35 -5.43 1.99
CA ILE A 59 10.17 -4.24 2.29
C ILE A 59 9.35 -2.96 2.08
N VAL A 60 8.62 -2.86 0.97
CA VAL A 60 7.82 -1.68 0.67
C VAL A 60 6.62 -1.58 1.59
N ASP A 61 5.93 -2.67 1.90
CA ASP A 61 4.84 -2.69 2.88
C ASP A 61 5.32 -2.21 4.26
N GLY A 62 6.51 -2.65 4.68
CA GLY A 62 7.16 -2.17 5.89
C GLY A 62 7.50 -0.68 5.83
N PHE A 63 8.11 -0.21 4.73
CA PHE A 63 8.44 1.19 4.53
C PHE A 63 7.19 2.09 4.54
N THR A 64 6.14 1.73 3.80
CA THR A 64 4.87 2.47 3.79
C THR A 64 4.20 2.46 5.15
N SER A 65 4.31 1.36 5.90
CA SER A 65 3.78 1.30 7.26
C SER A 65 4.47 2.30 8.19
N VAL A 66 5.81 2.42 8.13
CA VAL A 66 6.57 3.42 8.90
C VAL A 66 6.15 4.85 8.51
N LEU A 67 5.96 5.09 7.22
CA LEU A 67 5.47 6.37 6.72
C LEU A 67 4.08 6.72 7.27
N VAL A 68 3.12 5.79 7.25
CA VAL A 68 1.78 6.02 7.80
C VAL A 68 1.79 6.16 9.32
N ILE A 69 2.63 5.42 10.04
CA ILE A 69 2.84 5.61 11.48
C ILE A 69 3.34 7.04 11.76
N THR A 70 4.24 7.56 10.92
CA THR A 70 4.75 8.93 11.02
C THR A 70 3.62 9.94 10.81
N VAL A 71 2.76 9.74 9.79
CA VAL A 71 1.56 10.57 9.57
C VAL A 71 0.63 10.53 10.77
N GLY A 72 0.35 9.35 11.31
CA GLY A 72 -0.43 9.19 12.54
C GLY A 72 0.16 10.00 13.69
N GLY A 73 1.47 9.88 13.93
CA GLY A 73 2.17 10.65 14.96
C GLY A 73 2.08 12.17 14.79
N LEU A 74 2.20 12.67 13.56
CA LEU A 74 2.01 14.10 13.25
C LEU A 74 0.57 14.55 13.56
N ILE A 75 -0.42 13.74 13.20
CA ILE A 75 -1.83 14.03 13.47
C ILE A 75 -2.11 14.05 14.98
N PHE A 76 -1.58 13.09 15.74
CA PHE A 76 -1.71 13.05 17.21
C PHE A 76 -0.99 14.20 17.92
N ALA A 77 -0.01 14.83 17.26
CA ALA A 77 0.67 16.02 17.75
C ALA A 77 0.00 17.33 17.30
N ASP A 78 -1.26 17.27 16.86
CA ASP A 78 -2.04 18.38 16.31
C ASP A 78 -1.41 19.06 15.09
N GLN A 79 -0.53 18.36 14.37
CA GLN A 79 0.13 18.84 13.15
C GLN A 79 -0.59 18.40 11.88
N TRP A 80 -1.93 18.45 11.88
CA TRP A 80 -2.77 18.02 10.76
C TRP A 80 -2.51 18.79 9.46
N SER A 81 -2.20 20.08 9.58
CA SER A 81 -1.86 20.97 8.46
C SER A 81 -0.40 20.86 8.02
N ASN A 82 0.39 19.95 8.62
CA ASN A 82 1.78 19.76 8.23
C ASN A 82 1.84 19.21 6.80
N PRO A 83 2.55 19.88 5.88
CA PRO A 83 2.69 19.49 4.47
C PRO A 83 3.36 18.11 4.25
N ALA A 84 4.04 17.57 5.26
CA ALA A 84 4.51 16.19 5.22
C ALA A 84 3.35 15.17 5.17
N VAL A 85 2.21 15.47 5.82
CA VAL A 85 1.03 14.59 5.84
C VAL A 85 0.49 14.30 4.42
N PRO A 86 0.12 15.30 3.61
CA PRO A 86 -0.36 15.08 2.24
C PRO A 86 0.70 14.44 1.33
N LEU A 87 1.97 14.81 1.46
CA LEU A 87 3.07 14.23 0.68
C LEU A 87 3.23 12.73 0.97
N ILE A 88 3.32 12.36 2.26
CA ILE A 88 3.51 10.97 2.68
C ILE A 88 2.32 10.11 2.25
N SER A 89 1.09 10.61 2.41
CA SER A 89 -0.12 9.89 1.97
C SER A 89 -0.09 9.64 0.45
N THR A 90 0.25 10.66 -0.34
CA THR A 90 0.30 10.55 -1.81
C THR A 90 1.36 9.56 -2.28
N MET A 91 2.53 9.56 -1.64
CA MET A 91 3.63 8.64 -1.96
C MET A 91 3.34 7.21 -1.52
N THR A 92 2.56 7.04 -0.45
CA THR A 92 2.05 5.73 -0.04
C THR A 92 1.12 5.14 -1.09
N PHE A 93 0.23 5.94 -1.68
CA PHE A 93 -0.59 5.48 -2.81
C PHE A 93 0.26 5.05 -4.00
N LEU A 94 1.19 5.90 -4.41
CA LEU A 94 2.01 5.63 -5.58
C LEU A 94 2.83 4.34 -5.42
N SER A 95 3.47 4.14 -4.25
CA SER A 95 4.28 2.94 -3.97
C SER A 95 3.43 1.66 -3.98
N GLN A 96 2.33 1.65 -3.25
CA GLN A 96 1.46 0.47 -3.13
C GLN A 96 0.80 0.11 -4.47
N ASN A 97 0.38 1.12 -5.24
CA ASN A 97 -0.21 0.90 -6.55
C ASN A 97 0.82 0.45 -7.59
N THR A 98 2.06 0.94 -7.51
CA THR A 98 3.16 0.50 -8.38
C THR A 98 3.52 -0.96 -8.13
N LEU A 99 3.59 -1.37 -6.86
CA LEU A 99 3.75 -2.79 -6.49
C LEU A 99 2.65 -3.66 -7.08
N LEU A 100 1.40 -3.21 -6.96
CA LEU A 100 0.25 -3.92 -7.50
C LEU A 100 0.35 -4.11 -9.02
N LEU A 101 0.81 -3.08 -9.74
CA LEU A 101 1.04 -3.18 -11.18
C LEU A 101 2.16 -4.18 -11.51
N CYS A 102 3.28 -4.15 -10.77
CA CYS A 102 4.36 -5.12 -10.94
C CYS A 102 3.85 -6.56 -10.73
N GLU A 103 3.01 -6.79 -9.73
CA GLU A 103 2.40 -8.09 -9.46
C GLU A 103 1.44 -8.55 -10.56
N SER A 104 0.56 -7.66 -11.04
CA SER A 104 -0.31 -7.95 -12.17
C SER A 104 0.47 -8.37 -13.41
N PHE A 105 1.61 -7.73 -13.69
CA PHE A 105 2.48 -8.11 -14.79
C PHE A 105 3.23 -9.43 -14.56
N ASP A 106 3.64 -9.72 -13.32
CA ASP A 106 4.25 -11.01 -13.00
C ASP A 106 3.25 -12.16 -13.27
N TRP A 107 1.99 -12.02 -12.86
CA TRP A 107 0.94 -12.98 -13.20
C TRP A 107 0.62 -13.05 -14.69
N TRP A 108 0.65 -11.93 -15.39
CA TRP A 108 0.52 -11.92 -16.85
C TRP A 108 1.61 -12.77 -17.49
N THR A 109 2.87 -12.57 -17.09
CA THR A 109 4.00 -13.34 -17.63
C THR A 109 3.94 -14.81 -17.25
N ALA A 110 3.52 -15.14 -16.03
CA ALA A 110 3.32 -16.51 -15.58
C ALA A 110 2.24 -17.23 -16.41
N THR A 111 1.16 -16.52 -16.76
CA THR A 111 0.02 -17.10 -17.48
C THR A 111 0.30 -17.25 -18.97
N PHE A 112 0.78 -16.20 -19.64
CA PHE A 112 0.90 -16.19 -21.10
C PHE A 112 2.30 -16.56 -21.61
N LYS A 113 3.33 -16.52 -20.76
CA LYS A 113 4.73 -16.85 -21.12
C LYS A 113 5.37 -17.81 -20.10
N PRO A 114 4.76 -18.96 -19.78
CA PRO A 114 5.20 -19.84 -18.71
C PRO A 114 6.64 -20.35 -18.90
N VAL A 115 7.05 -20.65 -20.13
CA VAL A 115 8.43 -21.11 -20.43
C VAL A 115 9.46 -20.03 -20.06
N HIS A 116 9.21 -18.78 -20.42
CA HIS A 116 10.10 -17.67 -20.07
C HIS A 116 10.09 -17.38 -18.57
N PHE A 117 8.93 -17.55 -17.93
CA PHE A 117 8.76 -17.38 -16.50
C PHE A 117 9.55 -18.42 -15.68
N HIS A 118 9.54 -19.69 -16.09
CA HIS A 118 10.29 -20.76 -15.42
C HIS A 118 11.81 -20.71 -15.68
N HIS A 119 12.24 -20.18 -16.84
CA HIS A 119 13.67 -19.97 -17.14
C HIS A 119 14.23 -18.66 -16.59
N ALA A 120 13.39 -17.69 -16.23
CA ALA A 120 13.82 -16.47 -15.60
C ALA A 120 14.26 -16.75 -14.16
N SER A 121 15.50 -16.37 -13.82
CA SER A 121 15.93 -16.43 -12.43
C SER A 121 15.09 -15.48 -11.58
N GLN A 122 14.84 -15.85 -10.31
CA GLN A 122 14.13 -15.03 -9.33
C GLN A 122 14.71 -13.61 -9.24
N MET A 123 16.03 -13.49 -9.36
CA MET A 123 16.72 -12.18 -9.41
C MET A 123 16.29 -11.32 -10.60
N LYS A 124 16.09 -11.90 -11.79
CA LYS A 124 15.59 -11.14 -12.95
C LYS A 124 14.14 -10.70 -12.78
N ARG A 125 13.33 -11.50 -12.09
CA ARG A 125 11.94 -11.18 -11.76
C ARG A 125 11.80 -10.11 -10.68
N ILE A 126 12.80 -9.95 -9.81
CA ILE A 126 12.84 -8.87 -8.80
C ILE A 126 13.13 -7.50 -9.41
N ILE A 127 13.89 -7.42 -10.50
CA ILE A 127 14.36 -6.15 -11.07
C ILE A 127 13.20 -5.15 -11.32
N PRO A 128 12.07 -5.54 -11.96
CA PRO A 128 10.94 -4.63 -12.14
C PRO A 128 10.37 -4.10 -10.83
N TYR A 129 10.27 -4.95 -9.79
CA TYR A 129 9.82 -4.53 -8.46
C TYR A 129 10.82 -3.58 -7.80
N ALA A 130 12.12 -3.90 -7.86
CA ALA A 130 13.17 -3.07 -7.28
C ALA A 130 13.27 -1.70 -7.98
N LEU A 131 13.14 -1.65 -9.31
CA LEU A 131 13.14 -0.40 -10.08
C LEU A 131 11.88 0.42 -9.82
N GLY A 132 10.69 -0.21 -9.86
CA GLY A 132 9.42 0.47 -9.61
C GLY A 132 9.34 1.03 -8.19
N CYS A 133 9.74 0.25 -7.18
CA CYS A 133 9.69 0.68 -5.80
C CYS A 133 10.84 1.63 -5.45
N GLY A 134 12.04 1.38 -5.98
CA GLY A 134 13.21 2.23 -5.80
C GLY A 134 13.00 3.63 -6.37
N THR A 135 12.38 3.75 -7.54
CA THR A 135 12.05 5.07 -8.10
C THR A 135 11.04 5.82 -7.25
N VAL A 136 10.04 5.15 -6.65
CA VAL A 136 9.08 5.80 -5.74
C VAL A 136 9.76 6.26 -4.45
N VAL A 137 10.62 5.44 -3.83
CA VAL A 137 11.36 5.81 -2.61
C VAL A 137 12.30 6.99 -2.88
N ILE A 138 13.05 6.96 -3.98
CA ILE A 138 13.93 8.08 -4.37
C ILE A 138 13.11 9.36 -4.62
N SER A 139 12.00 9.25 -5.34
CA SER A 139 11.11 10.38 -5.62
C SER A 139 10.54 11.00 -4.34
N PHE A 140 10.19 10.17 -3.35
CA PHE A 140 9.75 10.63 -2.03
C PHE A 140 10.82 11.49 -1.35
N PHE A 141 12.06 11.01 -1.25
CA PHE A 141 13.14 11.76 -0.59
C PHE A 141 13.52 13.03 -1.35
N VAL A 142 13.51 12.99 -2.69
CA VAL A 142 13.79 14.17 -3.52
C VAL A 142 12.71 15.23 -3.31
N LEU A 143 11.44 14.85 -3.32
CA LEU A 143 10.33 15.78 -3.11
C LEU A 143 10.32 16.33 -1.68
N LEU A 144 10.60 15.49 -0.68
CA LEU A 144 10.75 15.94 0.71
C LEU A 144 11.89 16.95 0.86
N ALA A 145 13.06 16.69 0.25
CA ALA A 145 14.20 17.59 0.28
C ALA A 145 13.90 18.92 -0.42
N LEU A 146 13.22 18.89 -1.57
CA LEU A 146 12.78 20.09 -2.29
C LEU A 146 11.78 20.91 -1.47
N GLN A 147 10.84 20.26 -0.78
CA GLN A 147 9.89 20.94 0.11
C GLN A 147 10.58 21.64 1.28
N ILE A 148 11.60 21.01 1.88
CA ILE A 148 12.39 21.61 2.96
C ILE A 148 13.18 22.84 2.45
N GLN A 149 13.68 22.80 1.21
CA GLN A 149 14.49 23.89 0.64
C GLN A 149 13.68 25.10 0.15
N ILE A 150 12.55 24.87 -0.54
CA ILE A 150 11.78 25.94 -1.23
C ILE A 150 10.75 26.58 -0.29
N GLY A 151 10.50 25.97 0.86
CA GLY A 151 9.44 26.38 1.78
C GLY A 151 8.10 25.76 1.39
N PHE A 152 7.33 25.43 2.42
CA PHE A 152 6.15 24.59 2.34
C PHE A 152 4.90 25.08 1.55
N PRO A 153 4.67 26.37 1.24
CA PRO A 153 3.43 26.76 0.56
C PRO A 153 3.36 26.36 -0.92
N MET A 154 4.49 26.15 -1.61
CA MET A 154 4.52 25.77 -3.04
C MET A 154 4.37 24.25 -3.28
N ALA A 155 4.39 23.44 -2.21
CA ALA A 155 4.41 21.98 -2.23
C ALA A 155 3.16 21.29 -2.80
N TRP A 156 2.06 22.03 -2.93
CA TRP A 156 0.77 21.51 -3.40
C TRP A 156 0.66 21.42 -4.93
N VAL A 157 1.57 22.10 -5.66
CA VAL A 157 1.61 22.07 -7.11
C VAL A 157 2.19 20.72 -7.57
N GLY A 158 1.33 19.85 -8.08
CA GLY A 158 1.71 18.55 -8.65
C GLY A 158 1.27 17.31 -7.86
N GLU A 159 0.73 17.45 -6.65
CA GLU A 159 0.15 16.29 -5.93
C GLU A 159 -1.04 15.69 -6.68
N GLU A 160 -1.87 16.53 -7.29
CA GLU A 160 -2.99 16.10 -8.14
C GLU A 160 -2.51 15.23 -9.31
N ILE A 161 -1.36 15.57 -9.91
CA ILE A 161 -0.73 14.79 -10.98
C ILE A 161 -0.32 13.43 -10.44
N ILE A 162 0.31 13.37 -9.27
CA ILE A 162 0.78 12.11 -8.67
C ILE A 162 -0.40 11.23 -8.25
N THR A 163 -1.47 11.79 -7.68
CA THR A 163 -2.69 11.04 -7.36
C THR A 163 -3.37 10.50 -8.63
N THR A 164 -3.39 11.28 -9.71
CA THR A 164 -3.92 10.86 -11.02
C THR A 164 -3.08 9.73 -11.63
N ILE A 165 -1.75 9.86 -11.61
CA ILE A 165 -0.83 8.79 -12.04
C ILE A 165 -1.08 7.52 -11.22
N SER A 166 -1.20 7.65 -9.90
CA SER A 166 -1.47 6.54 -9.00
C SER A 166 -2.80 5.85 -9.34
N PHE A 167 -3.85 6.61 -9.65
CA PHE A 167 -5.13 6.08 -10.12
C PHE A 167 -5.00 5.31 -11.45
N ILE A 168 -4.29 5.88 -12.44
CA ILE A 168 -4.06 5.25 -13.74
C ILE A 168 -3.31 3.91 -13.56
N ILE A 169 -2.31 3.87 -12.69
CA ILE A 169 -1.54 2.65 -12.39
C ILE A 169 -2.46 1.54 -11.85
N VAL A 170 -3.33 1.84 -10.88
CA VAL A 170 -4.30 0.85 -10.34
C VAL A 170 -5.27 0.40 -11.42
N LEU A 171 -5.76 1.31 -12.24
CA LEU A 171 -6.68 0.99 -13.33
C LEU A 171 -6.04 0.01 -14.32
N ILE A 172 -4.79 0.26 -14.72
CA ILE A 172 -4.04 -0.66 -15.60
C ILE A 172 -3.84 -2.01 -14.91
N ALA A 173 -3.44 -2.02 -13.63
CA ALA A 173 -3.23 -3.25 -12.88
C ALA A 173 -4.52 -4.10 -12.82
N LEU A 174 -5.68 -3.47 -12.62
CA LEU A 174 -6.98 -4.14 -12.64
C LEU A 174 -7.34 -4.67 -14.03
N ILE A 175 -7.16 -3.87 -15.09
CA ILE A 175 -7.40 -4.30 -16.47
C ILE A 175 -6.55 -5.53 -16.80
N THR A 176 -5.27 -5.53 -16.43
CA THR A 176 -4.38 -6.68 -16.63
C THR A 176 -4.91 -7.94 -15.94
N MET A 177 -5.33 -7.85 -14.67
CA MET A 177 -5.92 -8.99 -13.95
C MET A 177 -7.21 -9.50 -14.61
N LEU A 178 -8.12 -8.60 -15.01
CA LEU A 178 -9.36 -8.97 -15.68
C LEU A 178 -9.13 -9.62 -17.04
N LEU A 179 -8.12 -9.16 -17.80
CA LEU A 179 -7.72 -9.79 -19.05
C LEU A 179 -7.15 -11.19 -18.84
N ILE A 180 -6.38 -11.41 -17.77
CA ILE A 180 -5.89 -12.74 -17.41
C ILE A 180 -7.08 -13.67 -17.11
N LEU A 181 -8.01 -13.24 -16.25
CA LEU A 181 -9.19 -14.03 -15.88
C LEU A 181 -10.10 -14.33 -17.06
N ARG A 182 -10.32 -13.35 -17.95
CA ARG A 182 -11.13 -13.52 -19.16
C ARG A 182 -10.55 -14.57 -20.10
N ASN A 183 -9.23 -14.56 -20.28
CA ASN A 183 -8.57 -15.42 -21.25
C ASN A 183 -8.15 -16.79 -20.68
N ASN A 184 -8.02 -16.92 -19.36
CA ASN A 184 -7.61 -18.15 -18.67
C ASN A 184 -8.43 -18.39 -17.38
N PRO A 185 -9.77 -18.54 -17.50
CA PRO A 185 -10.66 -18.65 -16.33
C PRO A 185 -10.40 -19.91 -15.49
N ASP A 186 -9.91 -20.98 -16.10
CA ASP A 186 -9.63 -22.27 -15.43
C ASP A 186 -8.19 -22.40 -14.91
N SER A 187 -7.41 -21.30 -14.94
CA SER A 187 -6.03 -21.34 -14.44
C SER A 187 -5.97 -21.65 -12.94
N SER A 188 -4.90 -22.32 -12.51
CA SER A 188 -4.65 -22.61 -11.08
C SER A 188 -4.56 -21.34 -10.21
N TYR A 189 -4.31 -20.19 -10.83
CA TYR A 189 -4.23 -18.88 -10.19
C TYR A 189 -5.55 -18.10 -10.21
N SER A 190 -6.58 -18.57 -10.95
CA SER A 190 -7.83 -17.84 -11.21
C SER A 190 -8.52 -17.37 -9.94
N GLN A 191 -8.63 -18.22 -8.91
CA GLN A 191 -9.23 -17.84 -7.63
C GLN A 191 -8.44 -16.73 -6.90
N GLN A 192 -7.10 -16.79 -6.96
CA GLN A 192 -6.23 -15.79 -6.33
C GLN A 192 -6.31 -14.45 -7.07
N ILE A 193 -6.24 -14.48 -8.40
CA ILE A 193 -6.35 -13.29 -9.23
C ILE A 193 -7.74 -12.67 -9.09
N THR A 194 -8.80 -13.47 -8.96
CA THR A 194 -10.17 -12.97 -8.71
C THR A 194 -10.25 -12.23 -7.38
N MET A 195 -9.75 -12.82 -6.29
CA MET A 195 -9.73 -12.17 -4.98
C MET A 195 -8.99 -10.84 -5.04
N HIS A 196 -7.80 -10.81 -5.64
CA HIS A 196 -7.01 -9.59 -5.77
C HIS A 196 -7.64 -8.55 -6.70
N ALA A 197 -8.28 -8.96 -7.79
CA ALA A 197 -8.99 -8.05 -8.67
C ALA A 197 -10.17 -7.39 -7.94
N THR A 198 -10.93 -8.16 -7.15
CA THR A 198 -12.02 -7.62 -6.33
C THR A 198 -11.50 -6.68 -5.25
N ALA A 199 -10.45 -7.08 -4.52
CA ALA A 199 -9.83 -6.23 -3.49
C ALA A 199 -9.24 -4.95 -4.10
N CYS A 200 -8.54 -5.05 -5.23
CA CYS A 200 -8.02 -3.91 -5.99
C CYS A 200 -9.13 -2.94 -6.39
N ALA A 201 -10.25 -3.43 -6.95
CA ALA A 201 -11.36 -2.58 -7.36
C ALA A 201 -11.97 -1.80 -6.19
N ILE A 202 -12.20 -2.47 -5.06
CA ILE A 202 -12.91 -1.90 -3.89
C ILE A 202 -11.98 -1.07 -3.00
N LEU A 203 -10.79 -1.56 -2.71
CA LEU A 203 -9.89 -1.00 -1.69
C LEU A 203 -8.77 -0.13 -2.26
N SER A 204 -8.53 -0.16 -3.57
CA SER A 204 -7.55 0.71 -4.22
C SER A 204 -8.19 1.61 -5.27
N LEU A 205 -8.85 1.06 -6.30
CA LEU A 205 -9.35 1.86 -7.42
C LEU A 205 -10.43 2.86 -7.01
N ALA A 206 -11.47 2.41 -6.30
CA ALA A 206 -12.56 3.27 -5.87
C ALA A 206 -12.08 4.39 -4.91
N PRO A 207 -11.30 4.11 -3.84
CA PRO A 207 -10.77 5.16 -2.98
C PRO A 207 -9.85 6.14 -3.73
N MET A 208 -9.02 5.65 -4.66
CA MET A 208 -8.16 6.50 -5.48
C MET A 208 -8.97 7.38 -6.43
N ALA A 209 -10.06 6.88 -7.01
CA ALA A 209 -10.96 7.70 -7.82
C ALA A 209 -11.54 8.87 -7.01
N VAL A 210 -11.98 8.60 -5.77
CA VAL A 210 -12.51 9.65 -4.88
C VAL A 210 -11.43 10.67 -4.53
N VAL A 211 -10.22 10.23 -4.16
CA VAL A 211 -9.10 11.15 -3.87
C VAL A 211 -8.74 11.99 -5.09
N THR A 212 -8.69 11.42 -6.28
CA THR A 212 -8.39 12.18 -7.51
C THR A 212 -9.44 13.24 -7.79
N VAL A 213 -10.73 12.90 -7.67
CA VAL A 213 -11.84 13.85 -7.84
C VAL A 213 -11.78 14.96 -6.79
N PHE A 214 -11.55 14.61 -5.52
CA PHE A 214 -11.45 15.59 -4.44
C PHE A 214 -10.22 16.49 -4.59
N SER A 215 -9.09 15.95 -5.06
CA SER A 215 -7.90 16.76 -5.35
C SER A 215 -8.20 17.79 -6.45
N TRP A 216 -8.86 17.37 -7.54
CA TRP A 216 -9.27 18.28 -8.60
C TRP A 216 -10.29 19.33 -8.13
N LEU A 217 -11.32 18.93 -7.38
CA LEU A 217 -12.29 19.87 -6.82
C LEU A 217 -11.66 20.84 -5.82
N SER A 218 -10.65 20.40 -5.08
CA SER A 218 -9.90 21.27 -4.16
C SER A 218 -9.04 22.28 -4.91
N SER A 219 -8.44 21.93 -6.06
CA SER A 219 -7.69 22.89 -6.88
C SER A 219 -8.57 23.93 -7.58
N GLN A 220 -9.88 23.65 -7.68
CA GLN A 220 -10.91 24.61 -8.09
C GLN A 220 -11.51 25.39 -6.91
N GLU A 221 -10.99 25.23 -5.69
CA GLU A 221 -11.50 25.85 -4.45
C GLU A 221 -12.96 25.47 -4.10
N ILE A 222 -13.51 24.40 -4.69
CA ILE A 222 -14.88 23.93 -4.45
C ILE A 222 -14.98 23.12 -3.15
N VAL A 223 -13.95 22.32 -2.87
CA VAL A 223 -13.84 21.45 -1.67
C VAL A 223 -12.79 22.03 -0.73
N ARG A 224 -13.07 22.00 0.57
CA ARG A 224 -12.12 22.49 1.58
C ARG A 224 -10.93 21.54 1.72
N LEU A 225 -9.76 22.09 2.02
CA LEU A 225 -8.54 21.30 2.20
C LEU A 225 -8.69 20.20 3.26
N ASP A 226 -9.37 20.48 4.38
CA ASP A 226 -9.61 19.49 5.43
C ASP A 226 -10.38 18.28 4.91
N GLN A 227 -11.38 18.50 4.05
CA GLN A 227 -12.17 17.42 3.45
C GLN A 227 -11.30 16.56 2.52
N LEU A 228 -10.40 17.16 1.74
CA LEU A 228 -9.42 16.42 0.94
C LEU A 228 -8.50 15.57 1.83
N LEU A 229 -8.00 16.13 2.93
CA LEU A 229 -7.14 15.40 3.87
C LEU A 229 -7.86 14.21 4.50
N TYR A 230 -9.12 14.37 4.93
CA TYR A 230 -9.94 13.26 5.42
C TYR A 230 -10.13 12.16 4.36
N THR A 231 -10.48 12.54 3.13
CA THR A 231 -10.62 11.61 2.01
C THR A 231 -9.32 10.85 1.74
N ARG A 232 -8.17 11.52 1.83
CA ARG A 232 -6.86 10.87 1.70
C ARG A 232 -6.60 9.87 2.81
N GLN A 233 -6.88 10.20 4.07
CA GLN A 233 -6.67 9.26 5.16
C GLN A 233 -7.58 8.02 5.05
N PHE A 234 -8.80 8.19 4.57
CA PHE A 234 -9.69 7.06 4.29
C PHE A 234 -9.17 6.16 3.14
N ALA A 235 -8.65 6.77 2.08
CA ALA A 235 -8.01 6.01 1.01
C ALA A 235 -6.74 5.31 1.49
N LEU A 236 -5.98 5.92 2.39
CA LEU A 236 -4.78 5.34 3.02
C LEU A 236 -5.13 4.10 3.83
N PHE A 237 -6.16 4.19 4.67
CA PHE A 237 -6.74 3.03 5.34
C PHE A 237 -7.10 1.91 4.36
N SER A 238 -7.79 2.24 3.27
CA SER A 238 -8.25 1.25 2.28
C SER A 238 -7.08 0.54 1.57
N VAL A 239 -6.07 1.31 1.14
CA VAL A 239 -4.86 0.77 0.49
C VAL A 239 -4.05 -0.10 1.45
N LEU A 240 -3.91 0.31 2.72
CA LEU A 240 -3.26 -0.50 3.75
C LEU A 240 -4.05 -1.79 4.04
N LEU A 241 -5.38 -1.73 4.01
CA LEU A 241 -6.22 -2.92 4.20
C LEU A 241 -6.01 -3.91 3.05
N HIS A 242 -5.92 -3.41 1.82
CA HIS A 242 -5.58 -4.23 0.67
C HIS A 242 -4.22 -4.90 0.83
N ALA A 243 -3.18 -4.15 1.21
CA ALA A 243 -1.84 -4.69 1.45
C ALA A 243 -1.81 -5.73 2.59
N LEU A 244 -2.57 -5.50 3.66
CA LEU A 244 -2.69 -6.44 4.77
C LEU A 244 -3.40 -7.74 4.34
N LEU A 245 -4.54 -7.64 3.67
CA LEU A 245 -5.29 -8.80 3.18
C LEU A 245 -4.43 -9.65 2.24
N HIS A 246 -3.61 -9.00 1.40
CA HIS A 246 -2.62 -9.66 0.57
C HIS A 246 -1.61 -10.45 1.40
N SER A 247 -0.96 -9.79 2.36
CA SER A 247 0.05 -10.42 3.23
C SER A 247 -0.53 -11.59 4.05
N LEU A 248 -1.77 -11.44 4.55
CA LEU A 248 -2.48 -12.51 5.26
C LEU A 248 -2.86 -13.66 4.32
N ASN A 249 -3.31 -13.38 3.11
CA ASN A 249 -3.60 -14.43 2.11
C ASN A 249 -2.31 -15.19 1.74
N PHE A 250 -1.20 -14.49 1.54
CA PHE A 250 0.11 -15.10 1.33
C PHE A 250 0.48 -16.01 2.49
N LEU A 251 0.40 -15.52 3.73
CA LEU A 251 0.71 -16.31 4.92
C LEU A 251 -0.19 -17.55 5.01
N SER A 252 -1.51 -17.41 4.77
CA SER A 252 -2.48 -18.51 4.88
C SER A 252 -2.24 -19.65 3.89
N ARG A 253 -1.66 -19.34 2.71
CA ARG A 253 -1.45 -20.32 1.63
C ARG A 253 -0.08 -21.02 1.67
N HIS A 254 0.91 -20.45 2.37
CA HIS A 254 2.28 -20.97 2.39
C HIS A 254 2.61 -21.57 3.77
N SER A 255 2.31 -22.86 3.94
CA SER A 255 2.50 -23.59 5.21
C SER A 255 3.96 -23.71 5.66
N ASP A 256 4.89 -23.68 4.71
CA ASP A 256 6.33 -23.63 4.94
C ASP A 256 6.76 -22.29 5.57
N ILE A 257 6.20 -21.17 5.10
CA ILE A 257 6.38 -19.84 5.71
C ILE A 257 5.75 -19.78 7.10
N GLN A 258 4.52 -20.31 7.27
CA GLN A 258 3.87 -20.39 8.58
C GLN A 258 4.75 -21.15 9.59
N THR A 259 5.32 -22.27 9.17
CA THR A 259 6.21 -23.08 10.00
C THR A 259 7.49 -22.32 10.35
N SER A 260 8.08 -21.60 9.39
CA SER A 260 9.25 -20.75 9.62
C SER A 260 8.98 -19.66 10.67
N ILE A 261 7.85 -18.97 10.56
CA ILE A 261 7.41 -17.93 11.50
C ILE A 261 7.08 -18.52 12.87
N SER A 262 6.37 -19.65 12.94
CA SER A 262 6.09 -20.33 14.20
C SER A 262 7.37 -20.68 14.96
N ARG A 263 8.38 -21.22 14.26
CA ARG A 263 9.71 -21.47 14.85
C ARG A 263 10.45 -20.20 15.26
N LEU A 264 10.20 -19.07 14.58
CA LEU A 264 10.76 -17.76 14.96
C LEU A 264 10.12 -17.24 16.26
N LEU A 265 8.82 -17.43 16.44
CA LEU A 265 8.06 -16.93 17.59
C LEU A 265 8.17 -17.84 18.81
N HIS A 266 8.50 -19.12 18.62
CA HIS A 266 8.62 -20.11 19.71
C HIS A 266 9.48 -19.64 20.92
N PRO A 267 10.67 -19.03 20.75
CA PRO A 267 11.46 -18.51 21.87
C PRO A 267 10.78 -17.39 22.64
N PHE A 268 9.95 -16.58 21.98
CA PHE A 268 9.21 -15.48 22.60
C PHE A 268 7.95 -15.95 23.33
N CYS A 269 7.33 -17.02 22.86
CA CYS A 269 6.21 -17.67 23.56
C CYS A 269 6.65 -18.47 24.81
N PHE A 270 7.92 -18.87 24.89
CA PHE A 270 8.46 -19.64 26.02
C PHE A 270 8.58 -18.82 27.32
N PHE A 271 8.51 -17.49 27.25
CA PHE A 271 8.47 -16.61 28.43
C PHE A 271 7.11 -16.56 29.15
N ARG A 272 6.14 -17.39 28.75
CA ARG A 272 4.80 -17.45 29.37
C ARG A 272 4.66 -18.51 30.48
N ASN A 273 5.70 -19.29 30.77
CA ASN A 273 5.71 -20.36 31.78
C ASN A 273 6.94 -20.33 32.73
N CYS A 274 7.38 -19.14 33.15
CA CYS A 274 8.25 -18.99 34.34
C CYS A 274 7.62 -17.99 35.30
#